data_AF-A0A917DZG2-F1
#
_entry.id   AF-A0A917DZG2-F1
#
_cell.length_a   1.000
_cell.length_b   1.000
_cell.length_c   1.000
_cell.angle_alpha   90.00
_cell.angle_beta   90.00
_cell.angle_gamma   90.00
#
_symmetry.space_group_name_H-M   'P 1'
#
loop_
_entity.id
_entity.type
_entity.pdbx_description
1 polymer ?
#
loop_
_entity_poly.entity_id
_entity_poly.type
_entity_poly.pdbx_seq_one_letter_code
_entity_poly.pdbx_strand_id
1 'polypeptide(L)'
;MDETSRKKGYKENAKSDTVIEYKMVKLVRTSENQAVVSIQFTYSDLGVIPEIPYSVIKENDDWKVLLKPIEINLNKDSGHYGEIKEGIPVYELQKHLIK
;
A
#
# COMPACT_ATOMS: atom_id res chain seq x y z
N MET A 1 -3.90 -10.20 17.19
CA MET A 1 -2.81 -9.22 17.11
C MET A 1 -3.38 -7.87 17.53
N ASP A 2 -2.92 -7.30 18.63
CA ASP A 2 -3.40 -5.98 19.08
C ASP A 2 -2.85 -4.84 18.20
N GLU A 3 -3.49 -3.67 18.28
CA GLU A 3 -3.13 -2.48 17.49
C GLU A 3 -1.67 -2.04 17.72
N THR A 4 -1.16 -2.25 18.93
CA THR A 4 0.19 -1.91 19.36
C THR A 4 1.23 -2.76 18.64
N SER A 5 1.01 -4.07 18.57
CA SER A 5 1.85 -5.03 17.86
C SER A 5 1.88 -4.73 16.36
N ARG A 6 0.74 -4.33 15.80
CA ARG A 6 0.64 -3.93 14.38
C ARG A 6 1.44 -2.65 14.10
N LYS A 7 1.31 -1.62 14.94
CA LYS A 7 2.08 -0.37 14.83
C LYS A 7 3.60 -0.60 14.96
N LYS A 8 4.01 -1.50 15.85
CA LYS A 8 5.43 -1.83 16.06
C LYS A 8 6.05 -2.50 14.82
N GLY A 9 5.35 -3.47 14.22
CA GLY A 9 5.81 -4.11 12.99
C GLY A 9 5.98 -3.15 11.81
N TYR A 10 5.11 -2.13 11.69
CA TYR A 10 5.28 -1.08 10.67
C TYR A 10 6.50 -0.19 10.94
N LYS A 11 6.77 0.17 12.20
CA LYS A 11 7.92 1.02 12.56
C LYS A 11 9.26 0.32 12.35
N GLU A 12 9.35 -0.96 12.64
CA GLU A 12 10.62 -1.71 12.54
C GLU A 12 11.04 -1.96 11.08
N ASN A 13 10.08 -2.01 10.15
CA ASN A 13 10.32 -2.14 8.71
C ASN A 13 10.41 -0.78 7.98
N ALA A 14 10.19 0.34 8.65
CA ALA A 14 10.33 1.69 8.09
C ALA A 14 11.80 2.14 7.98
N LYS A 15 12.72 1.21 7.68
CA LYS A 15 14.11 1.57 7.38
C LYS A 15 14.19 2.06 5.94
N SER A 16 14.21 3.39 5.80
CA SER A 16 14.79 4.12 4.67
C SER A 16 14.02 4.13 3.35
N ASP A 17 12.81 4.70 3.33
CA ASP A 17 12.33 5.46 2.16
C ASP A 17 11.39 6.57 2.70
N THR A 18 11.89 7.81 2.83
CA THR A 18 11.04 8.91 3.35
C THR A 18 10.15 9.41 2.22
N VAL A 19 8.84 9.22 2.36
CA VAL A 19 7.85 9.89 1.50
C VAL A 19 8.00 11.40 1.69
N ILE A 20 8.39 12.10 0.63
CA ILE A 20 8.52 13.57 0.63
C ILE A 20 7.30 14.27 0.03
N GLU A 21 6.53 13.56 -0.80
CA GLU A 21 5.31 14.08 -1.43
C GLU A 21 4.32 12.93 -1.69
N TYR A 22 3.03 13.24 -1.63
CA TYR A 22 1.98 12.38 -2.16
C TYR A 22 0.95 13.22 -2.92
N LYS A 23 0.34 12.64 -3.94
CA LYS A 23 -0.77 13.25 -4.67
C LYS A 23 -1.86 12.24 -4.98
N MET A 24 -3.11 12.67 -4.89
CA MET A 24 -4.25 11.94 -5.42
C MET A 24 -4.31 12.17 -6.93
N VAL A 25 -4.05 11.13 -7.71
CA VAL A 25 -4.04 11.24 -9.18
C VAL A 25 -5.38 10.84 -9.79
N LYS A 26 -6.15 10.00 -9.08
CA LYS A 26 -7.44 9.52 -9.58
C LYS A 26 -8.40 9.20 -8.44
N LEU A 27 -9.68 9.47 -8.67
CA LEU A 27 -10.79 9.03 -7.84
C LEU A 27 -11.86 8.43 -8.77
N VAL A 28 -12.19 7.16 -8.56
CA VAL A 28 -13.27 6.48 -9.27
C VAL A 28 -14.29 5.99 -8.25
N ARG A 29 -15.50 6.55 -8.27
CA ARG A 29 -16.61 6.01 -7.47
C ARG A 29 -17.11 4.72 -8.12
N THR A 30 -17.13 3.64 -7.36
CA THR A 30 -17.64 2.34 -7.79
C THR A 30 -19.07 2.10 -7.28
N SER A 31 -19.45 2.76 -6.19
CA SER A 31 -20.83 2.86 -5.70
C SER A 31 -21.00 4.10 -4.80
N GLU A 32 -22.18 4.25 -4.18
CA GLU A 32 -22.41 5.30 -3.17
C GLU A 32 -21.46 5.18 -1.97
N ASN A 33 -21.13 3.95 -1.58
CA ASN A 33 -20.34 3.64 -0.39
C ASN A 33 -18.95 3.09 -0.72
N GLN A 34 -18.52 3.13 -1.98
CA GLN A 34 -17.22 2.59 -2.39
C GLN A 34 -16.57 3.46 -3.47
N ALA A 35 -15.26 3.61 -3.36
CA ALA A 35 -14.45 4.22 -4.40
C ALA A 35 -13.04 3.60 -4.46
N VAL A 36 -12.36 3.86 -5.56
CA VAL A 36 -10.93 3.59 -5.72
C VAL A 36 -10.21 4.93 -5.83
N VAL A 37 -9.22 5.13 -4.97
CA VAL A 37 -8.35 6.31 -4.95
C VAL A 37 -6.96 5.89 -5.38
N SER A 38 -6.46 6.42 -6.48
CA SER A 38 -5.07 6.23 -6.87
C SER A 38 -4.21 7.31 -6.25
N ILE A 39 -3.19 6.92 -5.48
CA ILE A 39 -2.22 7.81 -4.87
C ILE A 39 -0.85 7.56 -5.50
N GLN A 40 -0.18 8.62 -5.93
CA GLN A 40 1.22 8.57 -6.34
C GLN A 40 2.10 9.16 -5.24
N PHE A 41 3.14 8.43 -4.85
CA PHE A 41 4.11 8.86 -3.85
C PHE A 41 5.43 9.25 -4.51
N THR A 42 6.11 10.21 -3.91
CA THR A 42 7.49 10.55 -4.19
C THR A 42 8.32 10.24 -2.96
N TYR A 43 9.33 9.39 -3.12
CA TYR A 43 10.29 9.07 -2.07
C TYR A 43 11.61 9.81 -2.33
N SER A 44 12.34 10.11 -1.26
CA SER A 44 13.62 10.86 -1.31
C SER A 44 14.71 10.18 -2.15
N ASP A 45 14.69 8.86 -2.22
CA ASP A 45 15.69 7.95 -2.81
C ASP A 45 15.19 7.28 -4.09
N LEU A 46 13.92 6.87 -4.13
CA LEU A 46 13.33 6.20 -5.28
C LEU A 46 12.72 7.17 -6.31
N GLY A 47 12.49 8.42 -5.91
CA GLY A 47 11.76 9.40 -6.70
C GLY A 47 10.26 9.05 -6.78
N VAL A 48 9.63 9.41 -7.89
CA VAL A 48 8.20 9.17 -8.12
C VAL A 48 7.97 7.69 -8.43
N ILE A 49 7.14 7.02 -7.62
CA ILE A 49 6.76 5.63 -7.86
C ILE A 49 5.45 5.53 -8.67
N PRO A 50 5.13 4.36 -9.22
CA PRO A 50 3.85 4.08 -9.87
C PRO A 50 2.65 4.40 -8.96
N GLU A 51 1.50 4.73 -9.57
CA GLU A 51 0.28 5.01 -8.83
C GLU A 51 -0.25 3.77 -8.10
N ILE A 52 -0.57 3.93 -6.83
CA ILE A 52 -1.08 2.84 -5.99
C ILE A 52 -2.59 3.01 -5.83
N PRO A 53 -3.40 2.02 -6.28
CA PRO A 53 -4.84 2.06 -6.09
C PRO A 53 -5.21 1.60 -4.67
N TYR A 54 -5.95 2.43 -3.94
CA TYR A 54 -6.55 2.12 -2.66
C TYR A 54 -8.06 2.01 -2.79
N SER A 55 -8.62 0.89 -2.34
CA SER A 55 -10.07 0.78 -2.16
C SER A 55 -10.48 1.51 -0.88
N VAL A 56 -11.47 2.37 -1.00
CA VAL A 56 -12.09 3.05 0.14
C VAL A 56 -13.57 2.67 0.23
N ILE A 57 -14.03 2.45 1.44
CA ILE A 57 -15.41 2.09 1.75
C ILE A 57 -15.98 3.07 2.77
N LYS A 58 -17.27 3.38 2.66
CA LYS A 58 -17.99 4.21 3.62
C LYS A 58 -18.71 3.30 4.62
N GLU A 59 -18.42 3.46 5.90
CA GLU A 59 -19.01 2.70 7.01
C GLU A 59 -19.33 3.65 8.17
N ASN A 60 -20.59 3.66 8.64
CA ASN A 60 -21.08 4.58 9.68
C ASN A 60 -20.80 6.06 9.36
N ASP A 61 -21.06 6.44 8.11
CA ASP A 61 -20.77 7.76 7.55
C ASP A 61 -19.30 8.18 7.41
N ASP A 62 -18.36 7.33 7.84
CA ASP A 62 -16.93 7.56 7.72
C ASP A 62 -16.29 6.77 6.57
N TRP A 63 -15.40 7.41 5.81
CA TRP A 63 -14.59 6.73 4.79
C TRP A 63 -13.40 6.03 5.44
N LYS A 64 -13.25 4.73 5.14
CA LYS A 64 -12.16 3.88 5.61
C LYS A 64 -11.39 3.33 4.42
N VAL A 65 -10.07 3.25 4.56
CA VAL A 65 -9.19 2.64 3.56
C VAL A 65 -9.09 1.14 3.84
N LEU A 66 -9.33 0.31 2.83
CA LEU A 66 -9.05 -1.11 2.90
C LEU A 66 -7.56 -1.34 2.61
N LEU A 67 -6.79 -1.64 3.65
CA LEU A 67 -5.36 -1.93 3.53
C LEU A 67 -5.17 -3.41 3.16
N LYS A 68 -4.64 -3.65 1.95
CA LYS A 68 -4.13 -4.94 1.52
C LYS A 68 -2.61 -4.87 1.38
N PRO A 69 -1.87 -5.95 1.69
CA PRO A 69 -0.48 -6.05 1.30
C PRO A 69 -0.39 -5.98 -0.23
N ILE A 70 0.53 -5.16 -0.73
CA ILE A 70 0.80 -5.03 -2.15
C ILE A 70 2.31 -5.13 -2.37
N GLU A 71 2.67 -5.71 -3.50
CA GLU A 71 4.05 -5.72 -4.01
C GLU A 71 4.10 -4.91 -5.29
N ILE A 72 5.10 -4.04 -5.41
CA ILE A 72 5.27 -3.15 -6.54
C ILE A 72 6.62 -3.44 -7.17
N ASN A 73 6.62 -3.73 -8.46
CA ASN A 73 7.87 -3.89 -9.19
C ASN A 73 8.50 -2.53 -9.47
N LEU A 74 9.53 -2.17 -8.72
CA LEU A 74 10.29 -0.93 -8.91
C LEU A 74 11.54 -1.09 -9.78
N ASN A 75 11.75 -2.27 -10.38
CA ASN A 75 12.85 -2.50 -11.31
C ASN A 75 12.53 -1.86 -12.67
N LYS A 76 13.13 -0.70 -12.94
CA LYS A 76 12.95 0.08 -14.18
C LYS A 76 13.38 -0.65 -15.44
N ASP A 77 14.31 -1.61 -15.32
CA ASP A 77 14.82 -2.39 -16.45
C ASP A 77 13.96 -3.62 -16.72
N SER A 78 12.99 -3.92 -15.86
CA SER A 78 12.00 -4.96 -16.14
C SER A 78 10.95 -4.43 -17.11
N GLY A 79 10.54 -5.24 -18.08
CA GLY A 79 9.36 -4.96 -18.93
C GLY A 79 8.03 -4.89 -18.15
N HIS A 80 8.09 -4.98 -16.83
CA HIS A 80 6.96 -5.01 -15.89
C HIS A 80 7.11 -3.94 -14.79
N TYR A 81 7.88 -2.86 -15.03
CA TYR A 81 7.99 -1.75 -14.08
C TYR A 81 6.60 -1.19 -13.72
N GLY A 82 6.34 -1.07 -12.42
CA GLY A 82 5.08 -0.60 -11.87
C GLY A 82 3.92 -1.59 -11.92
N GLU A 83 4.19 -2.84 -12.26
CA GLU A 83 3.23 -3.91 -12.00
C GLU A 83 2.97 -4.03 -10.48
N ILE A 84 1.69 -4.05 -10.11
CA ILE A 84 1.21 -4.16 -8.72
C ILE A 84 0.54 -5.52 -8.56
N LYS A 85 0.94 -6.27 -7.54
CA LYS A 85 0.36 -7.58 -7.19
C LYS A 85 -0.08 -7.60 -5.74
N GLU A 86 -1.01 -8.49 -5.42
CA GLU A 86 -1.34 -8.76 -4.02
C GLU A 86 -0.10 -9.36 -3.35
N GLY A 87 0.35 -8.69 -2.28
CA GLY A 87 1.46 -9.17 -1.48
C GLY A 87 1.01 -10.23 -0.49
N ILE A 88 1.96 -10.94 0.09
CA ILE A 88 1.67 -11.94 1.13
C ILE A 88 1.60 -11.22 2.50
N PRO A 89 0.51 -11.35 3.26
CA PRO A 89 0.45 -10.81 4.62
C PRO A 89 1.57 -11.36 5.52
N VAL A 90 2.17 -10.50 6.36
CA VAL A 90 3.30 -10.88 7.22
C VAL A 90 3.02 -12.10 8.11
N TYR A 91 1.78 -12.26 8.58
CA TYR A 91 1.39 -13.42 9.41
C TYR A 91 1.43 -14.76 8.64
N GLU A 92 1.35 -14.72 7.31
CA GLU A 92 1.46 -15.91 6.45
C GLU A 92 2.92 -16.24 6.12
N LEU A 93 3.79 -15.22 6.06
CA LEU A 93 5.24 -15.41 5.92
C LEU A 93 5.83 -16.17 7.14
N GLN A 94 5.34 -15.89 8.35
CA GLN A 94 5.80 -16.58 9.56
C GLN A 94 5.46 -18.08 9.58
N LYS A 95 4.39 -18.51 8.91
CA LYS A 95 4.02 -19.94 8.83
C LYS A 95 5.01 -20.77 8.00
N HIS A 96 5.78 -20.13 7.12
CA HIS A 96 6.73 -20.81 6.23
C HIS A 96 8.17 -20.88 6.78
N LEU A 97 8.43 -20.23 7.92
CA LEU A 97 9.73 -20.21 8.59
C LEU A 97 9.83 -21.17 9.79
N ILE A 98 8.76 -21.93 10.06
CA ILE A 98 8.75 -23.01 11.04
C ILE A 98 8.64 -24.32 10.27
N LYS A 99 9.78 -24.83 9.82
CA LYS A 99 9.96 -26.22 9.36
C LYS A 99 11.31 -26.72 9.81
#